data_AF-A0A9E5U9T3-F1
#
_entry.id   AF-A0A9E5U9T3-F1
#
_cell.length_a   1.000
_cell.length_b   1.000
_cell.length_c   1.000
_cell.angle_alpha   90.00
_cell.angle_beta   90.00
_cell.angle_gamma   90.00
#
_symmetry.space_group_name_H-M   'P 1'
#
loop_
_entity.id
_entity.type
_entity.pdbx_description
1 polymer ?
#
loop_
_entity_poly.entity_id
_entity_poly.type
_entity_poly.pdbx_seq_one_letter_code
_entity_poly.pdbx_strand_id
1 'polypeptide(L)'
;AEVADAIQRARDAGIRTLMVTGDYPETARAIAEQIRLLDSESEVITGRQLEEMSDEELMSHIDDVDVFARVSPEHKVRIVEALR
;
A
#
# COMPACT_ATOMS: atom_id res chain seq x y z
N ALA A 1 -2.67 17.56 -9.85
CA ALA A 1 -1.79 16.83 -10.78
C ALA A 1 -0.45 16.47 -10.14
N GLU A 2 0.10 17.34 -9.28
CA GLU A 2 1.44 17.18 -8.67
C GLU A 2 1.73 15.81 -8.03
N VAL A 3 0.76 15.19 -7.34
CA VAL A 3 0.95 13.89 -6.68
C VAL A 3 1.13 12.76 -7.70
N ALA A 4 0.26 12.67 -8.71
CA ALA A 4 0.35 11.64 -9.74
C ALA A 4 1.66 11.76 -10.54
N ASP A 5 2.09 12.99 -10.84
CA ASP A 5 3.36 13.25 -11.54
C ASP A 5 4.57 12.87 -10.67
N ALA A 6 4.49 13.05 -9.34
CA ALA A 6 5.54 12.61 -8.42
C ALA A 6 5.62 11.08 -8.35
N ILE A 7 4.47 10.39 -8.28
CA ILE A 7 4.40 8.92 -8.29
C ILE A 7 4.98 8.38 -9.60
N GLN A 8 4.63 8.96 -10.75
CA GLN A 8 5.18 8.52 -12.03
C GLN A 8 6.71 8.69 -12.09
N ARG A 9 7.24 9.83 -11.63
CA ARG A 9 8.70 10.03 -11.59
C ARG A 9 9.41 9.04 -10.67
N ALA A 10 8.80 8.69 -9.54
CA ALA A 10 9.34 7.67 -8.65
C ALA A 10 9.37 6.30 -9.35
N ARG A 11 8.26 5.90 -10.00
CA ARG A 11 8.19 4.67 -10.80
C ARG A 11 9.23 4.64 -11.92
N ASP A 12 9.38 5.73 -12.66
CA ASP A 12 10.38 5.85 -13.75
C ASP A 12 11.82 5.73 -13.22
N ALA A 13 12.05 6.08 -11.96
CA ALA A 13 13.33 5.92 -11.27
C ALA A 13 13.51 4.52 -10.63
N GLY A 14 12.57 3.60 -10.81
CA GLY A 14 12.59 2.27 -10.20
C GLY A 14 12.22 2.26 -8.70
N ILE A 15 11.56 3.31 -8.21
CA ILE A 15 11.13 3.43 -6.82
C ILE A 15 9.65 3.03 -6.72
N ARG A 16 9.38 1.93 -6.01
CA ARG A 16 8.02 1.50 -5.69
C ARG A 16 7.42 2.42 -4.63
N THR A 17 6.19 2.87 -4.86
CA THR A 17 5.45 3.71 -3.91
C THR A 17 4.30 2.91 -3.32
N LEU A 18 4.11 3.01 -2.00
CA LEU A 18 3.06 2.33 -1.24
C LEU A 18 2.22 3.37 -0.49
N MET A 19 0.91 3.20 -0.44
CA MET A 19 0.03 4.02 0.40
C MET A 19 -0.27 3.30 1.71
N VAL A 20 -0.10 4.00 2.84
CA VAL A 20 -0.41 3.49 4.17
C VAL A 20 -1.26 4.53 4.90
N THR A 21 -2.55 4.24 5.10
CA THR A 21 -3.54 5.21 5.63
C THR A 21 -4.45 4.63 6.71
N GLY A 22 -4.98 5.51 7.56
CA GLY A 22 -6.05 5.21 8.52
C GLY A 22 -7.47 5.29 7.93
N ASP A 23 -7.60 5.67 6.66
CA ASP A 23 -8.88 5.78 5.96
C ASP A 23 -9.55 4.42 5.72
N TYR A 24 -10.83 4.46 5.37
CA TYR A 24 -11.57 3.28 4.94
C TYR A 24 -11.02 2.73 3.60
N PRO A 25 -11.11 1.42 3.37
CA PRO A 25 -10.50 0.79 2.19
C PRO A 25 -11.04 1.32 0.86
N GLU A 26 -12.34 1.58 0.79
CA GLU A 26 -13.00 2.13 -0.40
C GLU A 26 -12.50 3.55 -0.72
N THR A 27 -12.34 4.39 0.30
CA THR A 27 -11.78 5.74 0.15
C THR A 27 -10.32 5.70 -0.27
N ALA A 28 -9.52 4.85 0.39
CA ALA A 28 -8.11 4.68 0.09
C ALA A 28 -7.91 4.20 -1.36
N ARG A 29 -8.72 3.22 -1.80
CA ARG A 29 -8.75 2.73 -3.18
C ARG A 29 -9.06 3.86 -4.16
N ALA A 30 -10.15 4.59 -3.95
CA ALA A 30 -10.57 5.66 -4.85
C ALA A 30 -9.48 6.75 -5.00
N ILE A 31 -8.82 7.13 -3.89
CA ILE A 31 -7.73 8.10 -3.91
C ILE A 31 -6.52 7.53 -4.64
N ALA A 32 -6.14 6.29 -4.35
CA ALA A 32 -4.99 5.63 -4.97
C ALA A 32 -5.18 5.44 -6.49
N GLU A 33 -6.39 5.13 -6.95
CA GLU A 33 -6.75 5.12 -8.38
C GLU A 33 -6.66 6.52 -9.00
N GLN A 34 -7.21 7.54 -8.32
CA GLN A 34 -7.18 8.92 -8.79
C GLN A 34 -5.75 9.46 -8.99
N ILE A 35 -4.81 9.06 -8.13
CA ILE A 35 -3.40 9.47 -8.22
C ILE A 35 -2.54 8.49 -9.02
N ARG A 36 -3.13 7.46 -9.65
CA ARG A 36 -2.44 6.42 -10.44
C ARG A 36 -1.38 5.65 -9.63
N LEU A 37 -1.68 5.42 -8.36
CA LEU A 37 -0.88 4.56 -7.48
C LEU A 37 -1.31 3.10 -7.58
N LEU A 38 -2.60 2.82 -7.73
CA LEU A 38 -3.11 1.47 -7.95
C LEU A 38 -3.11 1.18 -9.45
N ASP A 39 -2.52 0.06 -9.83
CA ASP A 39 -2.85 -0.60 -11.09
C ASP A 39 -4.07 -1.51 -10.89
N SER A 40 -4.75 -1.90 -11.96
CA SER A 40 -6.02 -2.65 -11.89
C SER A 40 -5.91 -4.02 -11.20
N GLU A 41 -4.69 -4.55 -11.10
CA GLU A 41 -4.41 -5.86 -10.48
C GLU A 41 -3.95 -5.75 -9.02
N SER A 42 -3.68 -4.53 -8.53
CA SER A 42 -3.07 -4.30 -7.22
C SER A 42 -4.07 -4.48 -6.07
N GLU A 43 -3.59 -5.14 -5.00
CA GLU A 43 -4.41 -5.43 -3.83
C GLU A 43 -4.48 -4.25 -2.85
N VAL A 44 -5.62 -4.16 -2.15
CA VAL A 44 -5.82 -3.27 -1.00
C VAL A 44 -5.99 -4.16 0.23
N ILE A 45 -5.05 -4.09 1.16
CA ILE A 45 -5.09 -4.84 2.41
C ILE A 45 -5.55 -3.93 3.54
N THR A 46 -6.45 -4.43 4.38
CA THR A 46 -6.86 -3.74 5.61
C THR A 46 -5.98 -4.11 6.78
N GLY A 47 -5.87 -3.25 7.79
CA GLY A 47 -5.19 -3.57 9.05
C GLY A 47 -5.69 -4.87 9.70
N ARG A 48 -7.00 -5.17 9.59
CA ARG A 48 -7.57 -6.45 10.06
C ARG A 48 -7.05 -7.65 9.27
N GLN A 49 -7.03 -7.57 7.94
CA GLN A 49 -6.45 -8.65 7.12
C GLN A 49 -4.96 -8.82 7.39
N LEU A 50 -4.25 -7.71 7.61
CA LEU A 50 -2.85 -7.75 8.00
C LEU A 50 -2.66 -8.49 9.32
N GLU A 51 -3.48 -8.23 10.34
CA GLU A 51 -3.45 -8.96 11.63
C GLU A 51 -3.72 -10.47 11.49
N GLU A 52 -4.52 -10.86 10.49
CA GLU A 52 -4.84 -12.26 10.20
C GLU A 52 -3.71 -12.97 9.44
N MET A 53 -2.82 -12.23 8.78
CA MET A 53 -1.65 -12.76 8.07
C MET A 53 -0.51 -13.04 9.05
N SER A 54 0.17 -14.16 8.86
CA SER A 54 1.51 -14.40 9.37
C SER A 54 2.54 -13.50 8.67
N ASP A 55 3.74 -13.39 9.25
CA ASP A 55 4.82 -12.61 8.62
C ASP A 55 5.30 -13.23 7.31
N GLU A 56 5.26 -14.56 7.18
CA GLU A 56 5.59 -15.28 5.96
C GLU A 56 4.58 -14.97 4.85
N GLU A 57 3.29 -14.99 5.16
CA GLU A 57 2.23 -14.60 4.22
C GLU A 57 2.40 -13.14 3.79
N LEU A 58 2.62 -12.23 4.75
CA LEU A 58 2.86 -10.82 4.44
C LEU A 58 4.05 -10.66 3.50
N MET A 59 5.19 -11.31 3.76
CA MET A 59 6.36 -11.26 2.87
C MET A 59 6.06 -11.78 1.47
N SER A 60 5.23 -12.82 1.33
CA SER A 60 4.86 -13.34 0.00
C SER A 60 3.90 -12.43 -0.78
N HIS A 61 3.13 -11.58 -0.09
CA HIS A 61 2.13 -10.71 -0.71
C HIS A 61 2.59 -9.26 -0.85
N ILE A 62 3.60 -8.82 -0.08
CA ILE A 62 3.90 -7.39 0.07
C ILE A 62 4.27 -6.70 -1.24
N ASP A 63 4.80 -7.45 -2.22
CA ASP A 63 5.15 -6.97 -3.55
C ASP A 63 3.94 -6.70 -4.46
N ASP A 64 2.79 -7.31 -4.17
CA ASP A 64 1.54 -7.18 -4.96
C ASP A 64 0.54 -6.16 -4.33
N VAL A 65 0.89 -5.61 -3.16
CA VAL A 65 0.00 -4.75 -2.37
C VAL A 65 0.44 -3.30 -2.44
N ASP A 66 -0.37 -2.43 -3.04
CA ASP A 66 -0.03 -1.00 -3.16
C ASP A 66 -0.68 -0.12 -2.10
N VAL A 67 -1.71 -0.63 -1.40
CA VAL A 67 -2.46 0.14 -0.40
C VAL A 67 -2.74 -0.67 0.85
N PHE A 68 -2.34 -0.12 1.99
CA PHE A 68 -2.74 -0.57 3.32
C PHE A 68 -3.70 0.45 3.95
N ALA A 69 -4.94 0.02 4.23
CA ALA A 69 -6.00 0.85 4.78
C ALA A 69 -6.35 0.47 6.23
N ARG A 70 -6.93 1.39 6.99
CA ARG A 70 -7.26 1.21 8.42
C ARG A 70 -6.08 0.72 9.27
N VAL A 71 -4.87 1.19 8.97
CA VAL A 71 -3.66 0.76 9.66
C VAL A 71 -3.44 1.47 11.00
N SER A 72 -2.98 0.73 12.00
CA SER A 72 -2.50 1.25 13.28
C SER A 72 -1.01 1.64 13.21
N PRO A 73 -0.46 2.36 14.22
CA PRO A 73 0.98 2.60 14.31
C PRO A 73 1.80 1.31 14.30
N GLU A 74 1.34 0.24 14.97
CA GLU A 74 2.00 -1.06 15.03
C GLU A 74 2.05 -1.73 13.65
N HIS A 75 0.96 -1.63 12.87
CA HIS A 75 0.93 -2.12 11.49
C HIS A 75 1.99 -1.45 10.62
N LYS A 76 2.24 -0.15 10.80
CA LYS A 76 3.27 0.58 10.02
C LYS A 76 4.67 0.04 10.28
N VAL A 77 4.99 -0.27 11.54
CA VAL A 77 6.27 -0.88 11.90
C VAL A 77 6.41 -2.22 11.21
N ARG A 78 5.37 -3.06 11.30
CA ARG A 78 5.36 -4.38 10.66
C ARG A 78 5.51 -4.34 9.14
N ILE A 79 4.81 -3.42 8.46
CA ILE A 79 4.95 -3.22 7.00
C ILE A 79 6.39 -2.81 6.65
N VAL A 80 6.99 -1.90 7.41
CA VAL A 80 8.38 -1.48 7.19
C VAL A 80 9.36 -2.63 7.43
N GLU A 81 9.11 -3.48 8.42
CA GLU A 81 9.94 -4.67 8.70
C GLU A 81 9.86 -5.71 7.58
N ALA A 82 8.68 -5.93 7.00
CA ALA A 82 8.50 -6.86 5.89
C ALA A 82 9.10 -6.38 4.56
N LEU A 83 9.40 -5.08 4.42
CA LEU A 83 10.05 -4.48 3.24
C LEU A 83 11.58 -4.43 3.35
N ARG A 84 12.18 -4.90 4.45
CA ARG A 84 13.63 -4.92 4.65
C ARG A 84 14.28 -6.14 4.01
#